data_AF-A0A0Q4J400-F1
#
_entry.id   AF-A0A0Q4J400-F1
#
_cell.length_a   1.000
_cell.length_b   1.000
_cell.length_c   1.000
_cell.angle_alpha   90.00
_cell.angle_beta   90.00
_cell.angle_gamma   90.00
#
_symmetry.space_group_name_H-M   'P 1'
#
loop_
_entity.id
_entity.type
_entity.pdbx_description
1 polymer ?
#
loop_
_entity_poly.entity_id
_entity_poly.type
_entity_poly.pdbx_seq_one_letter_code
_entity_poly.pdbx_strand_id
1 'polypeptide(L)'
;MPKLHVEGPQASEAGRWLVRLNIKHRAGVERYGVARLTNNANGKALDALLLGHDRDDAIFMPYDIRERLGVTKGGELDFSLRKIGLWGVLRWYVRSPDPAVSIPAWIAVIGLALAIVGLVLTALPLICT
;
A
#
# COMPACT_ATOMS: atom_id res chain seq x y z
N MET A 1 -16.28 13.83 -7.41
CA MET A 1 -14.83 13.56 -7.43
C MET A 1 -14.40 13.42 -8.88
N PRO A 2 -13.15 13.76 -9.25
CA PRO A 2 -12.71 13.72 -10.64
C PRO A 2 -12.53 12.27 -11.12
N LYS A 3 -12.94 12.00 -12.35
CA LYS A 3 -12.59 10.77 -13.07
C LYS A 3 -11.22 10.98 -13.70
N LEU A 4 -10.28 10.08 -13.45
CA LEU A 4 -8.92 10.18 -14.00
C LEU A 4 -8.66 9.10 -15.03
N HIS A 5 -7.85 9.43 -16.04
CA HIS A 5 -7.42 8.47 -17.04
C HIS A 5 -6.44 7.46 -16.44
N VAL A 6 -6.68 6.16 -16.67
CA VAL A 6 -5.86 5.09 -16.12
C VAL A 6 -4.70 4.77 -17.05
N GLU A 7 -3.49 5.08 -16.61
CA GLU A 7 -2.27 4.80 -17.34
C GLU A 7 -1.45 3.66 -16.74
N GLY A 8 -0.57 3.10 -17.56
CA GLY A 8 0.38 2.09 -17.13
C GLY A 8 1.45 2.67 -16.21
N PRO A 9 2.17 1.82 -15.45
CA PRO A 9 3.27 2.28 -14.62
C PRO A 9 4.43 2.80 -15.50
N GLN A 10 5.33 3.57 -14.89
CA GLN A 10 6.63 3.85 -15.51
C GLN A 10 7.41 2.54 -15.66
N ALA A 11 8.29 2.44 -16.66
CA ALA A 11 9.01 1.20 -16.97
C ALA A 11 9.79 0.62 -15.77
N SER A 12 10.39 1.48 -14.94
CA SER A 12 11.13 1.09 -13.73
C SER A 12 10.25 0.64 -12.56
N GLU A 13 8.93 0.77 -12.68
CA GLU A 13 7.96 0.51 -11.60
C GLU A 13 7.04 -0.68 -11.91
N ALA A 14 7.28 -1.36 -13.04
CA ALA A 14 6.62 -2.61 -13.34
C ALA A 14 6.88 -3.63 -12.21
N GLY A 15 5.81 -4.22 -11.68
CA GLY A 15 5.86 -5.18 -10.57
C GLY A 15 5.92 -4.59 -9.16
N ARG A 16 5.88 -3.26 -9.00
CA ARG A 16 5.81 -2.61 -7.67
C ARG A 16 4.38 -2.41 -7.20
N TRP A 17 4.11 -2.51 -5.90
CA TRP A 17 2.77 -2.27 -5.36
C TRP A 17 2.52 -0.79 -5.01
N LEU A 18 2.62 0.07 -6.02
CA LEU A 18 2.49 1.52 -5.89
C LEU A 18 1.59 2.14 -6.97
N VAL A 19 1.02 3.29 -6.64
CA VAL A 19 0.18 4.11 -7.54
C VAL A 19 0.75 5.53 -7.57
N ARG A 20 0.90 6.10 -8.77
CA ARG A 20 1.28 7.50 -8.90
C ARG A 20 0.08 8.39 -9.15
N LEU A 21 0.02 9.48 -8.40
CA LEU A 21 -1.09 10.40 -8.41
C LEU A 21 -0.64 11.84 -8.12
N ASN A 22 -1.27 12.81 -8.78
CA ASN A 22 -1.06 14.22 -8.48
C ASN A 22 -1.50 14.56 -7.05
N ILE A 23 -0.78 15.50 -6.42
CA ILE A 23 -1.03 15.94 -5.04
C ILE A 23 -2.48 16.41 -4.81
N LYS A 24 -3.11 17.04 -5.82
CA LYS A 24 -4.51 17.50 -5.77
C LYS A 24 -5.50 16.38 -5.46
N HIS A 25 -5.18 15.15 -5.85
CA HIS A 25 -6.08 14.00 -5.72
C HIS A 25 -5.72 13.07 -4.56
N ARG A 26 -4.64 13.32 -3.80
CA ARG A 26 -4.18 12.41 -2.73
C ARG A 26 -4.96 12.49 -1.43
N ALA A 27 -5.99 13.33 -1.32
CA ALA A 27 -6.81 13.47 -0.12
C ALA A 27 -5.98 13.67 1.18
N GLY A 28 -4.93 14.51 1.11
CA GLY A 28 -4.03 14.79 2.23
C GLY A 28 -3.02 13.67 2.57
N VAL A 29 -2.93 12.62 1.76
CA VAL A 29 -1.91 11.59 1.90
C VAL A 29 -0.59 12.10 1.30
N GLU A 30 0.45 12.08 2.12
CA GLU A 30 1.80 12.49 1.72
C GLU A 30 2.42 11.51 0.71
N ARG A 31 3.51 11.94 0.07
CA ARG A 31 4.33 11.04 -0.76
C ARG A 31 4.87 9.91 0.12
N TYR A 32 4.87 8.68 -0.39
CA TYR A 32 5.18 7.45 0.36
C TYR A 32 4.14 7.08 1.43
N GLY A 33 3.02 7.81 1.52
CA GLY A 33 1.90 7.40 2.34
C GLY A 33 1.18 6.20 1.73
N VAL A 34 0.68 5.31 2.58
CA VAL A 34 -0.21 4.23 2.16
C VAL A 34 -1.66 4.71 2.29
N ALA A 35 -2.49 4.37 1.31
CA ALA A 35 -3.89 4.72 1.31
C ALA A 35 -4.74 3.58 0.76
N ARG A 36 -5.99 3.53 1.22
CA ARG A 36 -7.03 2.70 0.62
C ARG A 36 -7.56 3.43 -0.60
N LEU A 37 -7.38 2.82 -1.77
CA LEU A 37 -7.92 3.24 -3.04
C LEU A 37 -9.17 2.40 -3.33
N THR A 38 -10.31 3.06 -3.47
CA THR A 38 -11.60 2.42 -3.75
C THR A 38 -12.10 2.90 -5.09
N ASN A 39 -12.43 1.97 -5.99
CA ASN A 39 -13.15 2.27 -7.22
C ASN A 39 -14.64 2.46 -6.88
N ASN A 40 -15.15 3.67 -7.06
CA ASN A 40 -16.51 4.02 -6.69
C ASN A 40 -17.56 3.36 -7.61
N ALA A 41 -17.18 2.94 -8.83
CA ALA A 41 -18.09 2.34 -9.79
C ALA A 41 -18.43 0.87 -9.47
N ASN A 42 -17.54 0.13 -8.80
CA ASN A 42 -17.73 -1.29 -8.51
C ASN A 42 -17.48 -1.66 -7.04
N GLY A 43 -17.11 -0.70 -6.19
CA GLY A 43 -16.83 -0.90 -4.77
C GLY A 43 -15.54 -1.65 -4.46
N LYS A 44 -14.77 -2.08 -5.46
CA LYS A 44 -13.50 -2.78 -5.25
C LYS A 44 -12.48 -1.83 -4.64
N ALA A 45 -11.74 -2.31 -3.65
CA ALA A 45 -10.76 -1.50 -2.94
C ALA A 45 -9.48 -2.28 -2.66
N LEU A 46 -8.36 -1.57 -2.60
CA LEU A 46 -7.08 -2.10 -2.18
C LEU A 46 -6.26 -1.04 -1.45
N ASP A 47 -5.30 -1.50 -0.67
CA ASP A 47 -4.34 -0.64 0.02
C ASP A 47 -3.05 -0.58 -0.82
N ALA A 48 -2.60 0.62 -1.19
CA ALA A 48 -1.43 0.84 -2.05
C ALA A 48 -0.58 2.01 -1.55
N LEU A 49 0.72 1.94 -1.86
CA LEU A 49 1.64 3.05 -1.65
C LEU A 49 1.37 4.16 -2.68
N LEU A 50 1.25 5.41 -2.22
CA LEU A 50 1.06 6.55 -3.10
C LEU A 50 2.40 7.26 -3.36
N LEU A 51 2.70 7.41 -4.65
CA LEU A 51 3.79 8.26 -5.14
C LEU A 51 3.24 9.46 -5.89
N GLY A 52 4.10 10.48 -6.02
CA GLY A 52 3.73 11.68 -6.73
C GLY A 52 3.94 11.63 -8.22
N HIS A 53 3.15 12.43 -8.93
CA HIS A 53 3.28 12.68 -10.34
C HIS A 53 2.68 14.05 -10.70
N ASP A 54 3.19 14.67 -11.76
CA ASP A 54 2.85 16.05 -12.11
C ASP A 54 1.52 16.15 -12.86
N ARG A 55 1.19 15.16 -13.69
CA ARG A 55 -0.10 15.10 -14.39
C ARG A 55 -1.26 14.89 -13.45
N ASP A 56 -2.22 15.81 -13.48
CA ASP A 56 -3.45 15.79 -12.67
C ASP A 56 -4.68 15.25 -13.41
N ASP A 57 -4.54 14.88 -14.68
CA ASP A 57 -5.56 14.23 -15.51
C ASP A 57 -5.49 12.70 -15.47
N ALA A 58 -4.40 12.14 -14.94
CA ALA A 58 -4.11 10.71 -15.00
C ALA A 58 -3.72 10.10 -13.65
N ILE A 59 -3.95 8.79 -13.55
CA ILE A 59 -3.51 7.93 -12.46
C ILE A 59 -2.71 6.76 -13.04
N PHE A 60 -1.50 6.54 -12.54
CA PHE A 60 -0.60 5.53 -13.09
C PHE A 60 -0.54 4.35 -12.13
N MET A 61 -0.83 3.17 -12.64
CA MET A 61 -0.87 1.96 -11.83
C MET A 61 -0.46 0.70 -12.60
N PRO A 62 0.29 -0.21 -11.95
CA PRO A 62 0.62 -1.53 -12.47
C PRO A 62 -0.61 -2.36 -12.86
N TYR A 63 -0.37 -3.38 -13.69
CA TYR A 63 -1.41 -4.31 -14.13
C TYR A 63 -2.20 -4.94 -12.97
N ASP A 64 -1.51 -5.47 -11.95
CA ASP A 64 -2.16 -6.20 -10.86
C ASP A 64 -3.08 -5.29 -10.01
N ILE A 65 -2.71 -4.02 -9.86
CA ILE A 65 -3.53 -3.01 -9.17
C ILE A 65 -4.78 -2.71 -10.00
N ARG A 66 -4.63 -2.54 -11.32
CA ARG A 66 -5.75 -2.32 -12.24
C ARG A 66 -6.73 -3.48 -12.23
N GLU A 67 -6.22 -4.70 -12.30
CA GLU A 67 -7.03 -5.92 -12.25
C GLU A 67 -7.83 -6.02 -10.95
N ARG A 68 -7.18 -5.78 -9.80
CA ARG A 68 -7.85 -5.79 -8.49
C ARG A 68 -8.89 -4.68 -8.33
N LEU A 69 -8.69 -3.52 -8.94
CA LEU A 69 -9.69 -2.44 -8.98
C LEU A 69 -10.76 -2.66 -10.05
N GLY A 70 -10.59 -3.66 -10.93
CA GLY A 70 -11.50 -3.94 -12.03
C GLY A 70 -11.53 -2.81 -13.06
N VAL A 71 -10.38 -2.22 -13.39
CA VAL A 71 -10.25 -1.14 -14.37
C VAL A 71 -9.22 -1.52 -15.45
N THR A 72 -9.45 -1.09 -16.69
CA THR A 72 -8.56 -1.34 -17.83
C THR A 72 -7.61 -0.15 -18.06
N LYS A 73 -6.45 -0.41 -18.70
CA LYS A 73 -5.57 0.67 -19.15
C LYS A 73 -6.30 1.47 -20.24
N GLY A 74 -6.21 2.78 -20.19
CA GLY A 74 -6.92 3.68 -21.10
C GLY A 74 -8.37 3.96 -20.68
N GLY A 75 -8.87 3.31 -19.62
CA GLY A 75 -10.18 3.60 -19.05
C GLY A 75 -10.18 4.85 -18.16
N GLU A 76 -11.36 5.18 -17.64
CA GLU A 76 -11.51 6.19 -16.60
C GLU A 76 -11.76 5.52 -15.24
N LEU A 77 -11.18 6.08 -14.19
CA LEU A 77 -11.40 5.64 -12.83
C LEU A 77 -12.03 6.76 -12.00
N ASP A 78 -13.25 6.52 -11.52
CA ASP A 78 -13.85 7.25 -10.41
C ASP A 78 -13.42 6.58 -9.11
N PHE A 79 -12.62 7.26 -8.30
CA PHE A 79 -12.08 6.70 -7.07
C PHE A 79 -12.21 7.62 -5.86
N SER A 80 -12.17 6.99 -4.70
CA SER A 80 -11.98 7.65 -3.41
C SER A 80 -10.70 7.14 -2.76
N LEU A 81 -10.00 8.05 -2.07
CA LEU A 81 -8.82 7.74 -1.29
C LEU A 81 -9.09 7.97 0.19
N ARG A 82 -8.64 7.04 1.02
CA ARG A 82 -8.65 7.18 2.48
C ARG A 82 -7.28 6.83 3.04
N LYS A 83 -6.69 7.76 3.81
CA LYS A 83 -5.46 7.48 4.57
C LYS A 83 -5.70 6.32 5.53
N ILE A 84 -4.81 5.33 5.53
CA ILE A 84 -4.85 4.25 6.51
C ILE A 84 -4.08 4.66 7.77
N GLY A 85 -4.60 4.27 8.94
CA GLY A 85 -3.92 4.49 10.22
C GLY A 85 -2.73 3.55 10.42
N LEU A 86 -1.96 3.76 11.49
CA LEU A 86 -0.74 3.01 11.80
C LEU A 86 -0.93 1.49 11.78
N TRP A 87 -2.00 0.98 12.38
CA TRP A 87 -2.33 -0.45 12.34
C TRP A 87 -2.62 -0.98 10.93
N GLY A 88 -3.25 -0.14 10.10
CA GLY A 88 -3.47 -0.45 8.69
C GLY A 88 -2.16 -0.52 7.92
N VAL A 89 -1.23 0.40 8.19
CA VAL A 89 0.11 0.42 7.58
C VAL A 89 0.91 -0.83 7.98
N LEU A 90 0.92 -1.20 9.26
CA LEU A 90 1.59 -2.43 9.72
C LEU A 90 1.01 -3.67 9.04
N ARG A 91 -0.33 -3.76 8.96
CA ARG A 91 -1.01 -4.84 8.23
C ARG A 91 -0.66 -4.83 6.74
N TRP A 92 -0.51 -3.67 6.13
CA TRP A 92 -0.13 -3.54 4.73
C TRP A 92 1.29 -4.07 4.49
N TYR A 93 2.27 -3.74 5.34
CA TYR A 93 3.64 -4.24 5.21
C TYR A 93 3.70 -5.77 5.14
N VAL A 94 3.03 -6.46 6.07
CA VAL A 94 3.07 -7.93 6.15
C VAL A 94 2.18 -8.65 5.14
N ARG A 95 1.20 -7.96 4.54
CA ARG A 95 0.26 -8.53 3.55
C ARG A 95 0.46 -7.99 2.13
N SER A 96 1.43 -7.12 1.92
CA SER A 96 1.70 -6.55 0.61
C SER A 96 2.16 -7.67 -0.34
N PRO A 97 1.60 -7.78 -1.55
CA PRO A 97 2.05 -8.75 -2.53
C PRO A 97 3.43 -8.39 -3.11
N ASP A 98 3.94 -7.18 -2.89
CA ASP A 98 5.29 -6.78 -3.31
C ASP A 98 6.35 -7.45 -2.40
N PRO A 99 7.19 -8.36 -2.93
CA PRO A 99 8.21 -9.04 -2.13
C PRO A 99 9.24 -8.08 -1.56
N ALA A 100 9.50 -6.94 -2.21
CA ALA A 100 10.42 -5.93 -1.68
C ALA A 100 9.87 -5.22 -0.44
N VAL A 101 8.56 -5.32 -0.18
CA VAL A 101 7.91 -4.77 1.01
C VAL A 101 7.68 -5.88 2.04
N SER A 102 7.15 -7.03 1.63
CA SER A 102 6.73 -8.07 2.56
C SER A 102 7.88 -8.89 3.12
N ILE A 103 8.94 -9.17 2.36
CA ILE A 103 10.09 -9.95 2.87
C ILE A 103 10.78 -9.23 4.05
N PRO A 104 11.18 -7.94 3.94
CA PRO A 104 11.76 -7.23 5.08
C PRO A 104 10.80 -7.14 6.28
N ALA A 105 9.50 -6.96 6.02
CA ALA A 105 8.50 -6.92 7.09
C ALA A 105 8.43 -8.24 7.87
N TRP A 106 8.45 -9.39 7.16
CA TRP A 106 8.46 -10.70 7.79
C TRP A 106 9.76 -10.99 8.55
N ILE A 107 10.92 -10.55 8.03
CA ILE A 107 12.19 -10.64 8.76
C ILE A 107 12.10 -9.89 10.10
N ALA A 108 11.56 -8.66 10.09
CA ALA A 108 11.37 -7.88 11.30
C ALA A 108 10.40 -8.56 12.30
N VAL A 109 9.30 -9.13 11.80
CA VAL A 109 8.32 -9.87 12.62
C VAL A 109 8.96 -11.09 13.28
N ILE A 110 9.73 -11.88 12.53
CA ILE A 110 10.42 -13.07 13.05
C ILE A 110 11.47 -12.64 14.08
N GLY A 111 12.27 -11.61 13.78
CA GLY A 111 13.27 -11.08 14.71
C GLY A 111 12.65 -10.59 16.03
N LEU A 112 11.53 -9.85 15.96
CA LEU A 112 10.80 -9.41 17.13
C LEU A 112 10.25 -10.59 17.94
N ALA A 113 9.69 -11.60 17.27
CA ALA A 113 9.18 -12.80 17.93
C ALA A 113 10.29 -13.54 18.69
N LEU A 114 11.45 -13.72 18.07
CA LEU A 114 12.61 -14.34 18.72
C LEU A 114 13.13 -13.52 19.91
N ALA A 115 13.15 -12.18 19.80
CA ALA A 115 13.54 -11.30 20.90
C ALA A 115 12.57 -11.41 22.10
N ILE A 116 11.26 -11.46 21.84
CA ILE A 116 10.24 -11.66 22.89
C ILE A 116 10.42 -13.02 23.55
N VAL A 117 10.63 -14.09 22.78
CA VAL A 117 10.88 -15.43 23.34
C VAL A 117 12.13 -15.42 24.23
N GLY A 118 13.22 -14.80 23.77
CA GLY A 118 14.44 -14.66 24.57
C GLY A 118 14.20 -13.90 25.88
N LEU A 119 13.43 -12.80 25.82
CA LEU A 119 13.10 -11.99 27.00
C LEU A 119 12.22 -12.75 28.00
N VAL A 120 11.22 -13.50 27.52
CA VAL A 120 10.37 -14.31 28.39
C VAL A 120 11.18 -15.40 29.08
N LEU A 121 12.05 -16.09 28.34
CA LEU A 121 12.89 -17.15 28.89
C LEU A 121 13.88 -16.64 29.96
N THR A 122 14.40 -15.41 29.82
CA THR A 122 15.29 -14.81 30.81
C THR A 122 14.54 -14.20 32.00
N ALA A 123 13.32 -13.68 31.80
CA ALA A 123 12.51 -13.08 32.86
C ALA A 123 11.82 -14.11 33.76
N LEU A 124 11.40 -15.26 33.22
CA LEU A 124 10.77 -16.37 33.96
C LEU A 124 11.48 -16.74 35.26
N PRO A 125 12.80 -17.02 35.28
CA PRO A 125 13.50 -17.36 36.51
C PRO A 125 13.61 -16.21 37.51
N LEU A 126 13.53 -14.95 37.08
CA LEU A 126 13.57 -13.77 37.97
C LEU A 126 12.22 -13.47 38.65
N ILE A 127 11.13 -13.96 38.06
CA ILE A 127 9.76 -13.76 38.57
C ILE A 127 9.33 -14.94 39.47
N CYS A 128 9.88 -16.13 39.24
CA CYS A 128 9.56 -17.35 40.00
C CYS A 128 10.50 -17.65 41.18
N THR A 129 11.38 -16.71 41.54
CA THR A 129 12.21 -16.70 42.77
C THR A 129 11.72 -15.65 43.73
#